data_AF-A0A7G9G6M8-F1
#
_entry.id   AF-A0A7G9G6M8-F1
#
_cell.length_a   1.000
_cell.length_b   1.000
_cell.length_c   1.000
_cell.angle_alpha   90.00
_cell.angle_beta   90.00
_cell.angle_gamma   90.00
#
_symmetry.space_group_name_H-M   'P 1'
#
loop_
_entity.id
_entity.type
_entity.pdbx_description
1 polymer ?
#
loop_
_entity_poly.entity_id
_entity_poly.type
_entity_poly.pdbx_seq_one_letter_code
_entity_poly.pdbx_strand_id
1 'polypeptide(L)'
;MTLGDVLSKPPIDEYKQVEGFLLNKKGKIGQQEKLTNCNIALNYYCNNCDDIRTFCSVGNISCIFESKTLISIDGILSCNCGTTVRVWFLVESRNDITLAAPEIRILKRTEKFSDNVSLIDHGYGDFTEFLEKSKRAAREGFGAGSIVYLRKVFERIITQTAEAANPPIEIKKPNGKPKPFDQILNPVKEHCDIIPSEFAEDGYKLFGELSDVVHGDYDEEEALLKFDAFYRLVTGVLEKIKTNRELMAAIGTLGWHSGGEDGE
;
A
#
# COMPACT_ATOMS: atom_id res chain seq x y z
N MET A 1 -26.66 -0.08 9.80
CA MET A 1 -25.41 -0.01 8.99
C MET A 1 -25.84 0.41 7.61
N THR A 2 -25.30 1.51 7.12
CA THR A 2 -25.63 2.07 5.82
C THR A 2 -24.73 1.47 4.74
N LEU A 3 -25.11 1.66 3.46
CA LEU A 3 -24.22 1.37 2.33
C LEU A 3 -22.89 2.13 2.47
N GLY A 4 -22.94 3.40 2.88
CA GLY A 4 -21.75 4.23 3.08
C GLY A 4 -20.75 3.63 4.08
N ASP A 5 -21.23 3.03 5.17
CA ASP A 5 -20.39 2.36 6.17
C ASP A 5 -19.59 1.19 5.59
N VAL A 6 -20.17 0.48 4.60
CA VAL A 6 -19.51 -0.62 3.89
C VAL A 6 -18.52 -0.09 2.88
N LEU A 7 -18.91 0.90 2.05
CA LEU A 7 -18.05 1.50 1.02
C LEU A 7 -16.83 2.24 1.60
N SER A 8 -16.92 2.68 2.85
CA SER A 8 -15.84 3.35 3.60
C SER A 8 -14.79 2.37 4.17
N LYS A 9 -14.93 1.06 3.91
CA LYS A 9 -14.02 0.01 4.38
C LYS A 9 -13.33 -0.68 3.20
N PRO A 10 -12.20 -1.39 3.44
CA PRO A 10 -11.61 -2.26 2.42
C PRO A 10 -12.64 -3.29 1.91
N PRO A 11 -12.57 -3.67 0.62
CA PRO A 11 -13.33 -4.80 0.10
C PRO A 11 -13.03 -6.06 0.93
N ILE A 12 -14.07 -6.82 1.25
CA ILE A 12 -13.96 -8.14 1.88
C ILE A 12 -14.94 -9.10 1.21
N ASP A 13 -14.64 -10.40 1.27
CA ASP A 13 -15.46 -11.42 0.60
C ASP A 13 -16.81 -11.68 1.28
N GLU A 14 -16.92 -11.31 2.56
CA GLU A 14 -18.12 -11.53 3.37
C GLU A 14 -19.25 -10.54 3.01
N TYR A 15 -20.45 -11.09 2.91
CA TYR A 15 -21.67 -10.31 2.76
C TYR A 15 -22.05 -9.63 4.09
N LYS A 16 -22.40 -8.35 4.01
CA LYS A 16 -22.89 -7.54 5.14
C LYS A 16 -24.29 -7.05 4.87
N GLN A 17 -25.19 -7.27 5.83
CA GLN A 17 -26.52 -6.69 5.79
C GLN A 17 -26.46 -5.18 6.00
N VAL A 18 -27.10 -4.41 5.11
CA VAL A 18 -27.22 -2.96 5.21
C VAL A 18 -28.68 -2.53 5.15
N GLU A 19 -28.96 -1.30 5.56
CA GLU A 19 -30.26 -0.66 5.36
C GLU A 19 -30.54 -0.46 3.86
N GLY A 20 -31.78 -0.73 3.43
CA GLY A 20 -32.19 -0.63 2.03
C GLY A 20 -31.97 0.76 1.45
N PHE A 21 -31.17 0.83 0.38
CA PHE A 21 -30.72 2.08 -0.26
C PHE A 21 -31.24 2.27 -1.70
N LEU A 22 -31.93 1.24 -2.25
CA LEU A 22 -32.60 1.24 -3.55
C LEU A 22 -34.02 0.67 -3.43
N LEU A 23 -34.67 0.92 -2.29
CA LEU A 23 -35.99 0.42 -1.93
C LEU A 23 -37.01 0.57 -3.06
N ASN A 24 -37.63 -0.56 -3.45
CA ASN A 24 -38.70 -0.63 -4.44
C ASN A 24 -38.34 -0.07 -5.84
N LYS A 25 -37.05 0.10 -6.15
CA LYS A 25 -36.60 0.46 -7.50
C LYS A 25 -36.79 -0.73 -8.44
N LYS A 26 -37.00 -0.45 -9.73
CA LYS A 26 -37.24 -1.51 -10.73
C LYS A 26 -36.00 -2.38 -10.97
N GLY A 27 -34.80 -1.80 -10.88
CA GLY A 27 -33.54 -2.50 -11.08
C GLY A 27 -33.35 -3.00 -12.52
N LYS A 28 -33.75 -2.22 -13.52
CA LYS A 28 -33.53 -2.58 -14.93
C LYS A 28 -32.07 -2.38 -15.29
N ILE A 29 -31.53 -3.26 -16.15
CA ILE A 29 -30.16 -3.13 -16.66
C ILE A 29 -29.96 -1.74 -17.29
N GLY A 30 -28.88 -1.06 -16.92
CA GLY A 30 -28.53 0.29 -17.36
C GLY A 30 -29.33 1.42 -16.69
N GLN A 31 -30.29 1.10 -15.81
CA GLN A 31 -31.03 2.12 -15.06
C GLN A 31 -30.10 2.84 -14.08
N GLN A 32 -30.09 4.16 -14.14
CA GLN A 32 -29.41 4.99 -13.15
C GLN A 32 -30.37 5.37 -12.02
N GLU A 33 -29.92 5.25 -10.77
CA GLU A 33 -30.68 5.67 -9.59
C GLU A 33 -29.80 6.43 -8.61
N LYS A 34 -30.41 7.37 -7.89
CA LYS A 34 -29.76 8.04 -6.75
C LYS A 34 -29.80 7.12 -5.53
N LEU A 35 -28.68 7.04 -4.83
CA LEU A 35 -28.56 6.29 -3.59
C LEU A 35 -29.06 7.14 -2.41
N THR A 36 -29.86 6.54 -1.54
CA THR A 36 -30.30 7.20 -0.29
C THR A 36 -29.32 6.90 0.83
N ASN A 37 -29.03 7.90 1.68
CA ASN A 37 -28.19 7.77 2.88
C ASN A 37 -26.80 7.13 2.63
N CYS A 38 -26.19 7.46 1.48
CA CYS A 38 -24.86 6.97 1.13
C CYS A 38 -23.83 8.09 1.35
N ASN A 39 -23.13 8.03 2.48
CA ASN A 39 -21.99 8.90 2.78
C ASN A 39 -20.73 8.04 2.83
N ILE A 40 -19.77 8.31 1.96
CA ILE A 40 -18.53 7.55 1.87
C ILE A 40 -17.40 8.39 2.49
N ALA A 41 -16.60 7.78 3.35
CA ALA A 41 -15.45 8.39 4.00
C ALA A 41 -14.23 7.47 3.89
N LEU A 42 -13.21 7.89 3.14
CA LEU A 42 -11.96 7.13 2.95
C LEU A 42 -10.76 7.98 3.32
N ASN A 43 -9.73 7.37 3.91
CA ASN A 43 -8.51 8.07 4.31
C ASN A 43 -7.45 7.96 3.23
N TYR A 44 -6.88 9.09 2.84
CA TYR A 44 -5.75 9.19 1.92
C TYR A 44 -4.77 10.25 2.41
N TYR A 45 -3.52 10.14 1.98
CA TYR A 45 -2.55 11.21 2.19
C TYR A 45 -2.83 12.35 1.23
N CYS A 46 -3.06 13.55 1.77
CA CYS A 46 -3.31 14.74 0.97
C CYS A 46 -2.05 15.59 0.90
N ASN A 47 -1.42 15.66 -0.28
CA ASN A 47 -0.16 16.40 -0.48
C ASN A 47 -0.31 17.92 -0.24
N ASN A 48 -1.52 18.46 -0.40
CA ASN A 48 -1.79 19.86 -0.10
C ASN A 48 -1.91 20.15 1.41
N CYS A 49 -2.36 19.15 2.19
CA CYS A 49 -2.47 19.27 3.64
C CYS A 49 -1.25 18.72 4.39
N ASP A 50 -0.38 18.01 3.68
CA ASP A 50 0.75 17.26 4.22
C ASP A 50 0.36 16.33 5.40
N ASP A 51 -0.77 15.65 5.26
CA ASP A 51 -1.36 14.83 6.33
C ASP A 51 -2.32 13.77 5.75
N ILE A 52 -2.56 12.71 6.52
CA ILE A 52 -3.62 11.75 6.24
C ILE A 52 -4.95 12.42 6.58
N ARG A 53 -5.80 12.57 5.56
CA ARG A 53 -7.11 13.21 5.68
C ARG A 53 -8.22 12.26 5.31
N THR A 54 -9.37 12.45 5.94
CA THR A 54 -10.61 11.81 5.52
C THR A 54 -11.20 12.56 4.34
N PHE A 55 -11.37 11.86 3.23
CA PHE A 55 -12.06 12.33 2.04
C PHE A 55 -13.50 11.84 2.08
N CYS A 56 -14.45 12.79 2.08
CA CYS A 56 -15.87 12.50 2.18
C CYS A 56 -16.58 12.68 0.84
N SER A 57 -17.63 11.90 0.59
CA SER A 57 -18.44 12.01 -0.62
C SER A 57 -19.04 13.41 -0.80
N VAL A 58 -18.93 13.94 -2.02
CA VAL A 58 -19.48 15.25 -2.40
C VAL A 58 -20.73 15.06 -3.25
N GLY A 59 -21.81 15.75 -2.87
CA GLY A 59 -23.07 15.72 -3.61
C GLY A 59 -23.81 14.38 -3.49
N ASN A 60 -24.79 14.18 -4.38
CA ASN A 60 -25.59 12.95 -4.39
C ASN A 60 -24.86 11.85 -5.17
N ILE A 61 -24.66 10.70 -4.54
CA ILE A 61 -24.09 9.51 -5.18
C ILE A 61 -25.18 8.79 -5.96
N SER A 62 -24.85 8.31 -7.15
CA SER A 62 -25.74 7.50 -7.98
C SER A 62 -25.11 6.15 -8.32
N CYS A 63 -25.94 5.18 -8.66
CA CYS A 63 -25.50 3.90 -9.19
C CYS A 63 -26.14 3.61 -10.55
N ILE A 64 -25.55 2.66 -11.27
CA ILE A 64 -26.12 2.04 -12.47
C ILE A 64 -26.36 0.57 -12.15
N PHE A 65 -27.56 0.07 -12.46
CA PHE A 65 -27.89 -1.34 -12.33
C PHE A 65 -27.26 -2.15 -13.46
N GLU A 66 -26.49 -3.18 -13.12
CA GLU A 66 -26.07 -4.23 -14.07
C GLU A 66 -27.02 -5.43 -14.00
N SER A 67 -27.60 -5.68 -12.82
CA SER A 67 -28.67 -6.66 -12.59
C SER A 67 -29.41 -6.31 -11.30
N LYS A 68 -30.36 -7.16 -10.86
CA LYS A 68 -30.98 -7.02 -9.54
C LYS A 68 -30.06 -7.35 -8.37
N THR A 69 -28.89 -7.92 -8.63
CA THR A 69 -27.90 -8.30 -7.63
C THR A 69 -26.59 -7.56 -7.78
N LEU A 70 -26.42 -6.73 -8.82
CA LEU A 70 -25.14 -6.10 -9.14
C LEU A 70 -25.35 -4.65 -9.57
N ILE A 71 -24.62 -3.74 -8.92
CA ILE A 71 -24.63 -2.32 -9.24
C ILE A 71 -23.22 -1.74 -9.31
N SER A 72 -23.07 -0.75 -10.17
CA SER A 72 -21.86 0.05 -10.34
C SER A 72 -22.10 1.44 -9.72
N ILE A 73 -21.23 1.90 -8.84
CA ILE A 73 -21.35 3.17 -8.10
C ILE A 73 -20.16 4.06 -8.45
N ASP A 74 -20.42 5.28 -8.89
CA ASP A 74 -19.39 6.31 -9.17
C ASP A 74 -19.57 7.47 -8.18
N GLY A 75 -18.46 7.88 -7.57
CA GLY A 75 -18.45 8.94 -6.56
C GLY A 75 -17.21 9.83 -6.66
N ILE A 76 -17.37 11.06 -6.16
CA ILE A 76 -16.26 11.99 -5.94
C ILE A 76 -16.14 12.20 -4.44
N LEU A 77 -14.95 11.96 -3.89
CA LEU A 77 -14.62 12.25 -2.51
C LEU A 77 -13.75 13.51 -2.45
N SER A 78 -13.90 14.30 -1.40
CA SER A 78 -13.12 15.53 -1.20
C SER A 78 -12.57 15.64 0.20
N CYS A 79 -11.31 16.06 0.28
CA CYS A 79 -10.68 16.55 1.50
C CYS A 79 -11.23 17.94 1.84
N ASN A 80 -11.17 18.34 3.12
CA ASN A 80 -11.59 19.67 3.56
C ASN A 80 -10.86 20.82 2.85
N CYS A 81 -9.66 20.59 2.31
CA CYS A 81 -8.93 21.59 1.52
C CYS A 81 -9.41 21.72 0.07
N GLY A 82 -10.40 20.93 -0.36
CA GLY A 82 -10.96 20.94 -1.71
C GLY A 82 -10.29 19.98 -2.69
N THR A 83 -9.18 19.33 -2.34
CA THR A 83 -8.59 18.26 -3.16
C THR A 83 -9.58 17.10 -3.29
N THR A 84 -9.68 16.51 -4.48
CA THR A 84 -10.64 15.45 -4.79
C THR A 84 -9.99 14.15 -5.25
N VAL A 85 -10.72 13.06 -5.07
CA VAL A 85 -10.44 11.71 -5.59
C VAL A 85 -11.70 11.18 -6.22
N ARG A 86 -11.60 10.60 -7.42
CA ARG A 86 -12.71 9.83 -7.98
C ARG A 86 -12.62 8.40 -7.49
N VAL A 87 -13.74 7.86 -7.04
CA VAL A 87 -13.84 6.48 -6.59
C VAL A 87 -14.96 5.76 -7.33
N TRP A 88 -14.71 4.50 -7.65
CA TRP A 88 -15.65 3.62 -8.30
C TRP A 88 -15.77 2.31 -7.50
N PHE A 89 -17.00 1.79 -7.40
CA PHE A 89 -17.28 0.53 -6.73
C PHE A 89 -18.16 -0.37 -7.60
N LEU A 90 -17.85 -1.66 -7.58
CA LEU A 90 -18.76 -2.71 -8.00
C LEU A 90 -19.30 -3.41 -6.75
N VAL A 91 -20.60 -3.36 -6.57
CA VAL A 91 -21.28 -3.89 -5.37
C VAL A 91 -22.22 -5.01 -5.77
N GLU A 92 -21.99 -6.17 -5.18
CA GLU A 92 -22.84 -7.34 -5.33
C GLU A 92 -23.75 -7.48 -4.10
N SER A 93 -24.97 -7.94 -4.33
CA SER A 93 -25.95 -8.31 -3.32
C SER A 93 -26.26 -9.79 -3.45
N ARG A 94 -26.32 -10.50 -2.32
CA ARG A 94 -26.64 -11.95 -2.29
C ARG A 94 -28.00 -12.24 -2.91
N ASN A 95 -28.95 -11.34 -2.63
CA ASN A 95 -30.33 -11.39 -3.12
C ASN A 95 -30.66 -10.07 -3.82
N ASP A 96 -31.94 -9.81 -4.11
CA ASP A 96 -32.38 -8.55 -4.73
C ASP A 96 -31.90 -7.32 -3.92
N ILE A 97 -31.10 -6.46 -4.55
CA ILE A 97 -30.47 -5.28 -3.92
C ILE A 97 -31.48 -4.18 -3.56
N THR A 98 -32.72 -4.30 -4.05
CA THR A 98 -33.81 -3.35 -3.81
C THR A 98 -34.65 -3.69 -2.57
N LEU A 99 -34.29 -4.76 -1.85
CA LEU A 99 -34.90 -5.15 -0.59
C LEU A 99 -34.66 -4.11 0.52
N ALA A 100 -35.43 -4.22 1.62
CA ALA A 100 -35.29 -3.34 2.77
C ALA A 100 -34.04 -3.60 3.61
N ALA A 101 -33.44 -4.77 3.49
CA ALA A 101 -32.22 -5.16 4.18
C ALA A 101 -31.35 -6.07 3.29
N PRO A 102 -30.79 -5.57 2.17
CA PRO A 102 -29.95 -6.38 1.31
C PRO A 102 -28.64 -6.74 2.00
N GLU A 103 -28.14 -7.93 1.71
CA GLU A 103 -26.80 -8.37 2.11
C GLU A 103 -25.84 -8.12 0.95
N ILE A 104 -24.84 -7.25 1.13
CA ILE A 104 -23.95 -6.81 0.07
C ILE A 104 -22.48 -7.08 0.35
N ARG A 105 -21.66 -7.12 -0.70
CA ARG A 105 -20.19 -7.06 -0.63
C ARG A 105 -19.63 -6.18 -1.74
N ILE A 106 -18.40 -5.71 -1.56
CA ILE A 106 -17.68 -4.94 -2.56
C ILE A 106 -16.85 -5.91 -3.38
N LEU A 107 -17.21 -6.10 -4.66
CA LEU A 107 -16.42 -6.93 -5.57
C LEU A 107 -15.15 -6.20 -6.02
N LYS A 108 -15.24 -4.89 -6.23
CA LYS A 108 -14.11 -4.08 -6.65
C LYS A 108 -14.27 -2.65 -6.16
N ARG A 109 -13.14 -2.04 -5.75
CA ARG A 109 -13.00 -0.60 -5.54
C ARG A 109 -11.79 -0.12 -6.34
N THR A 110 -11.98 0.93 -7.12
CA THR A 110 -10.90 1.57 -7.88
C THR A 110 -10.92 3.07 -7.62
N GLU A 111 -9.73 3.65 -7.50
CA GLU A 111 -9.55 5.05 -7.15
C GLU A 111 -8.68 5.73 -8.20
N LYS A 112 -9.14 6.88 -8.70
CA LYS A 112 -8.32 7.74 -9.57
C LYS A 112 -7.73 8.87 -8.73
N PHE A 113 -6.48 8.67 -8.34
CA PHE A 113 -5.68 9.68 -7.63
C PHE A 113 -5.22 10.79 -8.58
N SER A 114 -5.24 12.02 -8.07
CA SER A 114 -4.51 13.14 -8.67
C SER A 114 -3.10 13.21 -8.09
N ASP A 115 -2.24 14.07 -8.63
CA ASP A 115 -0.89 14.31 -8.09
C ASP A 115 -0.90 14.87 -6.66
N ASN A 116 -2.06 15.35 -6.18
CA ASN A 116 -2.23 15.89 -4.84
C ASN A 116 -2.70 14.85 -3.81
N VAL A 117 -2.85 13.58 -4.20
CA VAL A 117 -3.33 12.51 -3.31
C VAL A 117 -2.55 11.22 -3.50
N SER A 118 -2.15 10.62 -2.38
CA SER A 118 -1.35 9.40 -2.32
C SER A 118 -1.91 8.41 -1.30
N LEU A 119 -1.53 7.13 -1.42
CA LEU A 119 -1.88 6.07 -0.47
C LEU A 119 -0.98 6.06 0.76
N ILE A 120 0.23 6.59 0.62
CA ILE A 120 1.22 6.71 1.69
C ILE A 120 1.73 8.15 1.78
N ASP A 121 2.32 8.48 2.94
CA ASP A 121 3.07 9.71 3.13
C ASP A 121 4.44 9.68 2.40
N HIS A 122 5.13 10.82 2.40
CA HIS A 122 6.46 10.96 1.81
C HIS A 122 7.61 10.55 2.76
N GLY A 123 7.31 9.80 3.82
CA GLY A 123 8.24 9.47 4.90
C GLY A 123 9.44 8.60 4.50
N TYR A 124 9.44 8.03 3.29
CA TYR A 124 10.47 7.14 2.76
C TYR A 124 11.37 7.79 1.69
N GLY A 125 11.27 9.10 1.45
CA GLY A 125 12.11 9.83 0.49
C GLY A 125 12.08 9.23 -0.91
N ASP A 126 13.25 8.93 -1.48
CA ASP A 126 13.44 8.36 -2.82
C ASP A 126 12.71 7.01 -3.07
N PHE A 127 12.29 6.32 -2.00
CA PHE A 127 11.58 5.05 -2.09
C PHE A 127 10.06 5.20 -2.13
N THR A 128 9.53 6.38 -1.74
CA THR A 128 8.09 6.64 -1.66
C THR A 128 7.38 6.35 -2.98
N GLU A 129 7.97 6.77 -4.11
CA GLU A 129 7.35 6.55 -5.42
C GLU A 129 7.15 5.06 -5.74
N PHE A 130 8.13 4.21 -5.43
CA PHE A 130 8.02 2.78 -5.68
C PHE A 130 7.06 2.09 -4.72
N LEU A 131 7.05 2.49 -3.44
CA LEU A 131 6.10 1.97 -2.45
C LEU A 131 4.65 2.37 -2.80
N GLU A 132 4.43 3.60 -3.28
CA GLU A 132 3.13 4.07 -3.76
C GLU A 132 2.67 3.25 -4.98
N LYS A 133 3.54 3.06 -5.98
CA LYS A 133 3.24 2.23 -7.16
C LYS A 133 2.93 0.78 -6.78
N SER A 134 3.68 0.24 -5.82
CA SER A 134 3.47 -1.10 -5.29
C SER A 134 2.06 -1.26 -4.70
N LYS A 135 1.66 -0.38 -3.77
CA LYS A 135 0.30 -0.39 -3.19
C LYS A 135 -0.80 -0.17 -4.21
N ARG A 136 -0.60 0.72 -5.19
CA ARG A 136 -1.58 0.95 -6.26
C ARG A 136 -1.77 -0.29 -7.13
N ALA A 137 -0.67 -0.94 -7.53
CA ALA A 137 -0.71 -2.17 -8.30
C ALA A 137 -1.48 -3.28 -7.55
N ALA A 138 -1.17 -3.48 -6.27
CA ALA A 138 -1.86 -4.48 -5.44
C ALA A 138 -3.38 -4.19 -5.34
N ARG A 139 -3.76 -2.92 -5.13
CA ARG A 139 -5.18 -2.52 -5.07
C ARG A 139 -5.95 -2.76 -6.36
N GLU A 140 -5.29 -2.68 -7.51
CA GLU A 140 -5.90 -2.94 -8.82
C GLU A 140 -5.91 -4.43 -9.20
N GLY A 141 -5.35 -5.30 -8.36
CA GLY A 141 -5.28 -6.74 -8.58
C GLY A 141 -4.03 -7.21 -9.32
N PHE A 142 -3.00 -6.35 -9.46
CA PHE A 142 -1.71 -6.72 -10.04
C PHE A 142 -0.73 -7.15 -8.94
N GLY A 143 -0.91 -8.36 -8.41
CA GLY A 143 -0.08 -8.97 -7.38
C GLY A 143 1.40 -9.06 -7.79
N ALA A 144 1.73 -9.73 -8.90
CA ALA A 144 3.11 -9.90 -9.34
C ALA A 144 3.77 -8.54 -9.63
N GLY A 145 3.03 -7.65 -10.33
CA GLY A 145 3.48 -6.29 -10.61
C GLY A 145 3.73 -5.46 -9.35
N SER A 146 2.93 -5.65 -8.29
CA SER A 146 3.12 -4.95 -7.01
C SER A 146 4.41 -5.37 -6.29
N ILE A 147 4.76 -6.67 -6.37
CA ILE A 147 5.95 -7.25 -5.74
C ILE A 147 7.23 -6.85 -6.47
N VAL A 148 7.18 -6.69 -7.80
CA VAL A 148 8.32 -6.15 -8.59
C VAL A 148 8.80 -4.81 -8.03
N TYR A 149 7.88 -3.92 -7.66
CA TYR A 149 8.23 -2.64 -7.06
C TYR A 149 8.88 -2.80 -5.68
N LEU A 150 8.38 -3.73 -4.84
CA LEU A 150 8.98 -4.02 -3.53
C LEU A 150 10.39 -4.58 -3.66
N ARG A 151 10.60 -5.52 -4.59
CA ARG A 151 11.92 -6.05 -4.91
C ARG A 151 12.89 -4.94 -5.29
N LYS A 152 12.46 -4.02 -6.14
CA LYS A 152 13.30 -2.88 -6.56
C LYS A 152 13.65 -1.95 -5.39
N VAL A 153 12.71 -1.70 -4.48
CA VAL A 153 12.98 -0.94 -3.24
C VAL A 153 14.03 -1.66 -2.40
N PHE A 154 13.84 -2.96 -2.16
CA PHE A 154 14.74 -3.78 -1.36
C PHE A 154 16.15 -3.84 -1.98
N GLU A 155 16.28 -4.14 -3.26
CA GLU A 155 17.57 -4.15 -3.97
C GLU A 155 18.29 -2.79 -3.87
N ARG A 156 17.56 -1.69 -4.06
CA ARG A 156 18.12 -0.34 -4.06
C ARG A 156 18.58 0.07 -2.66
N ILE A 157 17.83 -0.22 -1.60
CA ILE A 157 18.25 0.15 -0.24
C ILE A 157 19.49 -0.65 0.20
N ILE A 158 19.57 -1.95 -0.14
CA ILE A 158 20.77 -2.77 0.14
C ILE A 158 21.97 -2.22 -0.61
N THR A 159 21.82 -1.87 -1.89
CA THR A 159 22.91 -1.29 -2.70
C THR A 159 23.39 0.05 -2.15
N GLN A 160 22.46 0.96 -1.81
CA GLN A 160 22.81 2.25 -1.22
C GLN A 160 23.48 2.09 0.16
N THR A 161 23.08 1.10 0.94
CA THR A 161 23.71 0.80 2.24
C THR A 161 25.12 0.25 2.05
N ALA A 162 25.33 -0.64 1.07
CA ALA A 162 26.66 -1.16 0.72
C ALA A 162 27.63 -0.03 0.34
N GLU A 163 27.18 0.90 -0.49
CA GLU A 163 27.98 2.06 -0.93
C GLU A 163 28.29 3.03 0.22
N ALA A 164 27.35 3.20 1.17
CA ALA A 164 27.51 4.09 2.32
C ALA A 164 28.25 3.46 3.52
N ALA A 165 28.53 2.15 3.49
CA ALA A 165 29.27 1.46 4.53
C ALA A 165 30.70 2.00 4.66
N ASN A 166 31.32 1.81 5.83
CA ASN A 166 32.69 2.22 6.08
C ASN A 166 33.51 1.04 6.66
N PRO A 167 34.40 0.39 5.89
CA PRO A 167 34.69 0.68 4.47
C PRO A 167 33.51 0.30 3.53
N PRO A 168 33.42 0.91 2.34
CA PRO A 168 32.36 0.59 1.38
C PRO A 168 32.40 -0.87 0.92
N ILE A 169 31.22 -1.48 0.80
CA ILE A 169 31.06 -2.84 0.28
C ILE A 169 30.98 -2.77 -1.25
N GLU A 170 31.91 -3.41 -1.93
CA GLU A 170 31.96 -3.44 -3.39
C GLU A 170 30.74 -4.15 -4.02
N ILE A 171 29.98 -3.42 -4.84
CA ILE A 171 28.80 -3.93 -5.56
C ILE A 171 29.11 -4.50 -6.96
N LYS A 172 30.34 -4.31 -7.46
CA LYS A 172 30.79 -4.77 -8.78
C LYS A 172 31.99 -5.68 -8.64
N LYS A 173 32.10 -6.66 -9.54
CA LYS A 173 33.28 -7.51 -9.72
C LYS A 173 34.42 -6.69 -10.34
N PRO A 174 35.69 -7.16 -10.28
CA PRO A 174 36.83 -6.49 -10.91
C PRO A 174 36.66 -6.24 -12.42
N ASN A 175 35.85 -7.04 -13.10
CA ASN A 175 35.52 -6.90 -14.52
C ASN A 175 34.39 -5.88 -14.81
N GLY A 176 33.94 -5.13 -13.81
CA GLY A 176 32.88 -4.13 -13.91
C GLY A 176 31.46 -4.68 -13.91
N LYS A 177 31.25 -6.01 -13.94
CA LYS A 177 29.92 -6.62 -13.88
C LYS A 177 29.34 -6.55 -12.46
N PRO A 178 28.01 -6.43 -12.28
CA PRO A 178 27.39 -6.52 -10.95
C PRO A 178 27.74 -7.83 -10.25
N LYS A 179 27.93 -7.78 -8.93
CA LYS A 179 28.00 -8.99 -8.11
C LYS A 179 26.59 -9.61 -7.99
N PRO A 180 26.50 -10.94 -7.86
CA PRO A 180 25.29 -11.60 -7.37
C PRO A 180 24.79 -10.95 -6.09
N PHE A 181 23.46 -10.85 -5.92
CA PHE A 181 22.87 -10.06 -4.85
C PHE A 181 23.18 -10.62 -3.45
N ASP A 182 23.29 -11.93 -3.29
CA ASP A 182 23.77 -12.60 -2.08
C ASP A 182 25.15 -12.10 -1.63
N GLN A 183 26.05 -11.85 -2.58
CA GLN A 183 27.40 -11.34 -2.31
C GLN A 183 27.42 -9.87 -1.88
N ILE A 184 26.30 -9.16 -1.99
CA ILE A 184 26.13 -7.77 -1.51
C ILE A 184 25.33 -7.79 -0.20
N LEU A 185 24.24 -8.56 -0.15
CA LEU A 185 23.34 -8.63 0.99
C LEU A 185 24.01 -9.21 2.24
N ASN A 186 24.80 -10.28 2.12
CA ASN A 186 25.41 -10.93 3.28
C ASN A 186 26.39 -9.98 4.00
N PRO A 187 27.35 -9.33 3.32
CA PRO A 187 28.19 -8.32 3.96
C PRO A 187 27.40 -7.17 4.57
N VAL A 188 26.37 -6.65 3.88
CA VAL A 188 25.54 -5.55 4.40
C VAL A 188 24.81 -5.97 5.69
N LYS A 189 24.24 -7.18 5.72
CA LYS A 189 23.58 -7.74 6.90
C LYS A 189 24.55 -7.84 8.08
N GLU A 190 25.77 -8.31 7.84
CA GLU A 190 26.80 -8.50 8.88
C GLU A 190 27.36 -7.17 9.42
N HIS A 191 27.52 -6.15 8.57
CA HIS A 191 28.28 -4.95 8.91
C HIS A 191 27.42 -3.71 9.20
N CYS A 192 26.18 -3.65 8.71
CA CYS A 192 25.38 -2.41 8.74
C CYS A 192 24.15 -2.47 9.65
N ASP A 193 23.83 -3.63 10.24
CA ASP A 193 22.65 -3.87 11.09
C ASP A 193 21.36 -3.20 10.58
N ILE A 194 21.04 -3.41 9.29
CA ILE A 194 19.85 -2.77 8.67
C ILE A 194 18.64 -3.69 8.53
N ILE A 195 18.82 -5.01 8.68
CA ILE A 195 17.72 -5.96 8.64
C ILE A 195 17.16 -6.10 10.05
N PRO A 196 15.84 -5.90 10.28
CA PRO A 196 15.22 -6.14 11.58
C PRO A 196 15.54 -7.52 12.14
N SER A 197 15.81 -7.57 13.45
CA SER A 197 16.25 -8.78 14.16
C SER A 197 15.27 -9.95 14.01
N GLU A 198 13.98 -9.63 13.90
CA GLU A 198 12.86 -10.55 13.79
C GLU A 198 12.93 -11.44 12.55
N PHE A 199 13.64 -11.00 11.51
CA PHE A 199 13.84 -11.78 10.28
C PHE A 199 15.26 -11.65 9.73
N ALA A 200 16.23 -11.30 10.58
CA ALA A 200 17.62 -11.12 10.16
C ALA A 200 18.17 -12.38 9.50
N GLU A 201 17.89 -13.56 10.05
CA GLU A 201 18.27 -14.86 9.49
C GLU A 201 17.63 -15.14 8.13
N ASP A 202 16.42 -14.63 7.89
CA ASP A 202 15.62 -14.82 6.68
C ASP A 202 15.81 -13.72 5.61
N GLY A 203 16.77 -12.79 5.78
CA GLY A 203 16.94 -11.68 4.83
C GLY A 203 17.17 -12.11 3.37
N TYR A 204 17.94 -13.17 3.13
CA TYR A 204 18.13 -13.73 1.78
C TYR A 204 16.89 -14.49 1.30
N LYS A 205 16.15 -15.11 2.21
CA LYS A 205 14.87 -15.76 1.89
C LYS A 205 13.85 -14.74 1.41
N LEU A 206 13.76 -13.56 2.05
CA LEU A 206 12.93 -12.45 1.57
C LEU A 206 13.30 -12.04 0.14
N PHE A 207 14.60 -11.92 -0.18
CA PHE A 207 15.02 -11.62 -1.54
C PHE A 207 14.61 -12.72 -2.53
N GLY A 208 14.86 -13.98 -2.17
CA GLY A 208 14.46 -15.13 -2.98
C GLY A 208 12.97 -15.13 -3.28
N GLU A 209 12.13 -14.98 -2.24
CA GLU A 209 10.68 -14.93 -2.39
C GLU A 209 10.21 -13.74 -3.23
N LEU A 210 10.77 -12.54 -3.03
CA LEU A 210 10.48 -11.37 -3.88
C LEU A 210 10.92 -11.57 -5.34
N SER A 211 12.01 -12.30 -5.57
CA SER A 211 12.58 -12.56 -6.90
C SER A 211 11.83 -13.68 -7.63
N ASP A 212 11.38 -14.71 -6.91
CA ASP A 212 10.67 -15.85 -7.45
C ASP A 212 9.30 -15.44 -8.03
N VAL A 213 8.64 -14.43 -7.45
CA VAL A 213 7.42 -13.84 -8.04
C VAL A 213 7.67 -13.25 -9.43
N VAL A 214 8.89 -12.78 -9.71
CA VAL A 214 9.24 -12.15 -11.00
C VAL A 214 9.68 -13.16 -12.04
N HIS A 215 10.21 -14.31 -11.62
CA HIS A 215 10.88 -15.27 -12.51
C HIS A 215 10.24 -16.65 -12.55
N GLY A 216 9.25 -16.94 -11.69
CA GLY A 216 8.47 -18.17 -11.68
C GLY A 216 7.07 -18.00 -12.31
N ASP A 217 6.33 -19.11 -12.40
CA ASP A 217 4.92 -19.14 -12.78
C ASP A 217 4.02 -18.70 -11.61
N TYR A 218 4.25 -17.49 -11.09
CA TYR A 218 3.50 -16.99 -9.93
C TYR A 218 2.11 -16.51 -10.34
N ASP A 219 1.12 -16.94 -9.56
CA ASP A 219 -0.27 -16.52 -9.72
C ASP A 219 -0.52 -15.14 -9.09
N GLU A 220 -1.34 -14.32 -9.75
CA GLU A 220 -1.64 -12.95 -9.29
C GLU A 220 -2.37 -12.97 -7.94
N GLU A 221 -3.29 -13.92 -7.72
CA GLU A 221 -4.00 -14.04 -6.44
C GLU A 221 -3.06 -14.48 -5.32
N GLU A 222 -2.18 -15.46 -5.58
CA GLU A 222 -1.14 -15.86 -4.61
C GLU A 222 -0.23 -14.69 -4.23
N ALA A 223 0.19 -13.90 -5.22
CA ALA A 223 1.02 -12.71 -4.99
C ALA A 223 0.28 -11.65 -4.15
N LEU A 224 -1.01 -11.41 -4.40
CA LEU A 224 -1.83 -10.48 -3.60
C LEU A 224 -2.00 -10.96 -2.15
N LEU A 225 -2.18 -12.26 -1.92
CA LEU A 225 -2.28 -12.82 -0.57
C LEU A 225 -1.03 -12.59 0.27
N LYS A 226 0.15 -12.60 -0.37
CA LYS A 226 1.46 -12.38 0.29
C LYS A 226 1.87 -10.91 0.33
N PHE A 227 1.20 -10.04 -0.43
CA PHE A 227 1.61 -8.66 -0.65
C PHE A 227 1.84 -7.87 0.65
N ASP A 228 0.87 -7.87 1.56
CA ASP A 228 0.96 -7.07 2.80
C ASP A 228 2.14 -7.51 3.68
N ALA A 229 2.44 -8.82 3.69
CA ALA A 229 3.60 -9.35 4.41
C ALA A 229 4.92 -8.86 3.79
N PHE A 230 5.07 -8.97 2.47
CA PHE A 230 6.24 -8.43 1.78
C PHE A 230 6.39 -6.93 1.95
N TYR A 231 5.30 -6.18 1.81
CA TYR A 231 5.28 -4.74 1.99
C TYR A 231 5.80 -4.38 3.38
N ARG A 232 5.30 -5.05 4.43
CA ARG A 232 5.70 -4.79 5.82
C ARG A 232 7.17 -5.09 6.07
N LEU A 233 7.69 -6.20 5.53
CA LEU A 233 9.10 -6.58 5.71
C LEU A 233 10.02 -5.58 5.01
N VAL A 234 9.69 -5.18 3.78
CA VAL A 234 10.48 -4.19 3.02
C VAL A 234 10.44 -2.80 3.69
N THR A 235 9.27 -2.32 4.14
CA THR A 235 9.25 -1.04 4.88
C THR A 235 9.93 -1.14 6.24
N GLY A 236 9.92 -2.31 6.88
CA GLY A 236 10.64 -2.54 8.13
C GLY A 236 12.15 -2.31 8.02
N VAL A 237 12.75 -2.64 6.88
CA VAL A 237 14.17 -2.35 6.59
C VAL A 237 14.40 -0.84 6.48
N LEU A 238 13.52 -0.13 5.76
CA LEU A 238 13.62 1.34 5.65
C LEU A 238 13.42 2.03 7.00
N GLU A 239 12.45 1.58 7.79
CA GLU A 239 12.16 2.05 9.15
C GLU A 239 13.35 1.84 10.08
N LYS A 240 13.99 0.65 10.05
CA LYS A 240 15.18 0.36 10.87
C LYS A 240 16.33 1.30 10.52
N ILE A 241 16.60 1.51 9.24
CA ILE A 241 17.65 2.44 8.79
C ILE A 241 17.36 3.87 9.27
N LYS A 242 16.12 4.33 9.11
CA LYS A 242 15.69 5.66 9.57
C LYS A 242 15.86 5.80 11.08
N THR A 243 15.38 4.82 11.84
CA THR A 243 15.45 4.79 13.31
C THR A 243 16.90 4.80 13.78
N ASN A 244 17.77 3.96 13.21
CA ASN A 244 19.20 3.92 13.56
C ASN A 244 19.86 5.29 13.35
N ARG A 245 19.56 5.99 12.24
CA ARG A 245 20.09 7.34 11.97
C ARG A 245 19.58 8.37 12.98
N GLU A 246 18.28 8.36 13.27
CA GLU A 246 17.67 9.28 14.23
C GLU A 246 18.22 9.07 15.65
N LEU A 247 18.41 7.81 16.07
CA LEU A 247 19.01 7.47 17.35
C LEU A 247 20.48 7.91 17.43
N MET A 248 21.29 7.65 16.41
CA MET A 248 22.69 8.10 16.39
C MET A 248 22.80 9.64 16.44
N ALA A 249 21.92 10.35 15.73
CA ALA A 249 21.85 11.81 15.80
C ALA A 249 21.44 12.33 17.18
N ALA A 250 20.49 11.66 17.84
CA ALA A 250 20.10 11.98 19.22
C ALA A 250 21.24 11.72 20.22
N ILE A 251 21.92 10.57 20.15
CA ILE A 251 23.11 10.24 20.95
C ILE A 251 24.20 11.31 20.76
N GLY A 252 24.40 11.76 19.52
CA GLY A 252 25.33 12.85 19.18
C GLY A 252 24.95 14.18 19.80
N THR A 253 23.67 14.55 19.69
CA THR A 253 23.13 15.79 20.25
C THR A 253 23.26 15.83 21.77
N LEU A 254 23.11 14.69 22.44
CA LEU A 254 23.29 14.55 23.89
C LEU A 254 24.76 14.42 24.32
N GLY A 255 25.71 14.38 23.39
CA GLY A 255 27.14 14.26 23.70
C GLY A 255 27.55 12.91 24.28
N TRP A 256 26.72 11.87 24.10
CA TRP A 256 26.96 10.52 24.64
C TRP A 256 28.06 9.75 23.90
N HIS A 257 28.82 10.41 23.02
CA HIS A 257 29.97 9.84 22.30
C HIS A 257 31.25 9.76 23.17
N SER A 258 31.12 9.75 24.50
CA SER A 258 32.26 9.76 25.43
C SER A 258 32.51 8.35 26.00
N GLY A 259 33.57 7.69 25.50
CA GLY A 259 34.07 6.45 26.08
C GLY A 259 35.24 5.77 25.34
N GLY A 260 36.44 6.38 25.39
CA GLY A 260 37.75 5.80 25.02
C GLY A 260 38.34 6.41 23.75
N GLU A 261 39.50 7.07 23.72
CA GLU A 261 40.71 7.02 24.56
C GLU A 261 41.31 8.44 24.70
N ASP A 262 41.33 8.98 25.92
CA ASP A 262 42.45 9.84 26.35
C ASP A 262 43.42 8.90 27.07
N GLY A 263 44.42 8.42 26.34
CA GLY A 263 45.56 7.70 26.86
C GLY A 263 46.83 8.38 26.39
N GLU A 264 47.50 9.07 27.30
CA GLU A 264 48.87 9.60 27.17
C GLU A 264 49.87 8.57 26.66
#